data_AF-A0A3A3FN78-F1
#
_entry.id   AF-A0A3A3FN78-F1
#
_cell.length_a   1.000
_cell.length_b   1.000
_cell.length_c   1.000
_cell.angle_alpha   90.00
_cell.angle_beta   90.00
_cell.angle_gamma   90.00
#
_symmetry.space_group_name_H-M   'P 1'
#
loop_
_entity.id
_entity.type
_entity.pdbx_description
1 polymer ?
#
loop_
_entity_poly.entity_id
_entity_poly.type
_entity_poly.pdbx_seq_one_letter_code
_entity_poly.pdbx_strand_id
1 'polypeptide(L)'
;MRSDYIRRFDPEIDEGHEKLRRDIMRTIEAHGAKTISDLPDMTEGERAKWVFWNLHENLDEFRKLEPTLIGQVMCTQLTVTDGLSMASEKMSMEKRIALTCRWHVRLAYTSYQNEEAYQIGEGSVDLTVANTIPTDPPLQKNQKAYMDSDNSLYPNQLYLYGWVTEPIWNEIKNHLYSPTPNCHTDLILRDNCLFPVKAGFGFVAGPPGSIGITNLEFCVSSHSAERRSNRRTETLQR
;
A
#
# COMPACT_ATOMS: atom_id res chain seq x y z
N MET A 1 -19.35 -31.15 -14.08
CA MET A 1 -19.63 -29.71 -14.02
C MET A 1 -18.30 -28.97 -14.00
N ARG A 2 -17.86 -28.48 -15.17
CA ARG A 2 -16.53 -27.90 -15.39
C ARG A 2 -16.73 -26.72 -16.34
N SER A 3 -17.35 -25.65 -15.86
CA SER A 3 -17.71 -24.49 -16.70
C SER A 3 -17.98 -23.19 -15.91
N ASP A 4 -17.27 -22.93 -14.80
CA ASP A 4 -17.41 -21.66 -14.06
C ASP A 4 -16.09 -20.94 -13.76
N TYR A 5 -14.94 -21.48 -14.19
CA TYR A 5 -13.62 -20.84 -14.00
C TYR A 5 -13.26 -19.82 -15.08
N ILE A 6 -14.16 -19.58 -16.04
CA ILE A 6 -13.98 -18.64 -17.15
C ILE A 6 -15.26 -17.80 -17.27
N ARG A 7 -15.56 -16.98 -16.26
CA ARG A 7 -16.17 -15.66 -16.48
C ARG A 7 -15.03 -14.65 -16.46
N ARG A 8 -14.13 -14.79 -17.45
CA ARG A 8 -13.99 -13.85 -18.57
C ARG A 8 -13.80 -12.42 -18.07
N PHE A 9 -12.52 -12.10 -17.84
CA PHE A 9 -11.96 -10.81 -18.24
C PHE A 9 -12.59 -10.44 -19.57
N ASP A 10 -13.34 -9.35 -19.59
CA ASP A 10 -13.78 -8.77 -20.84
C ASP A 10 -12.53 -8.11 -21.47
N PRO A 11 -11.98 -8.68 -22.55
CA PRO A 11 -10.74 -8.18 -23.13
C PRO A 11 -10.88 -6.72 -23.58
N GLU A 12 -12.08 -6.26 -23.94
CA GLU A 12 -12.33 -4.87 -24.32
C GLU A 12 -12.22 -3.93 -23.10
N ILE A 13 -12.68 -4.38 -21.92
CA ILE A 13 -12.54 -3.62 -20.66
C ILE A 13 -11.07 -3.56 -20.23
N ASP A 14 -10.33 -4.66 -20.39
CA ASP A 14 -8.90 -4.71 -20.07
C ASP A 14 -8.06 -3.82 -20.99
N GLU A 15 -8.35 -3.82 -22.30
CA GLU A 15 -7.71 -2.91 -23.27
C GLU A 15 -8.02 -1.44 -22.97
N GLY A 16 -9.27 -1.13 -22.59
CA GLY A 16 -9.67 0.21 -22.18
C GLY A 16 -8.96 0.69 -20.91
N HIS A 17 -8.89 -0.17 -19.88
CA HIS A 17 -8.18 0.10 -18.64
C HIS A 17 -6.68 0.29 -18.86
N GLU A 18 -6.06 -0.56 -19.68
CA GLU A 18 -4.64 -0.45 -20.02
C GLU A 18 -4.34 0.84 -20.79
N LYS A 19 -5.23 1.26 -21.71
CA LYS A 19 -5.08 2.55 -22.40
C LYS A 19 -5.10 3.72 -21.42
N LEU A 20 -6.09 3.78 -20.53
CA LEU A 20 -6.19 4.84 -19.52
C LEU A 20 -4.97 4.85 -18.59
N ARG A 21 -4.51 3.67 -18.16
CA ARG A 21 -3.32 3.52 -17.34
C ARG A 21 -2.07 4.06 -18.05
N ARG A 22 -1.89 3.74 -19.34
CA ARG A 22 -0.77 4.27 -20.14
C ARG A 22 -0.83 5.79 -20.28
N ASP A 23 -2.03 6.33 -20.48
CA ASP A 23 -2.21 7.78 -20.58
C ASP A 23 -1.80 8.47 -19.27
N ILE A 24 -2.17 7.89 -18.11
CA ILE A 24 -1.72 8.38 -16.79
C ILE A 24 -0.20 8.26 -16.65
N MET A 25 0.40 7.10 -16.94
CA MET A 25 1.85 6.91 -16.81
C MET A 25 2.65 7.86 -17.70
N ARG A 26 2.16 8.20 -18.89
CA ARG A 26 2.79 9.17 -19.78
C ARG A 26 2.91 10.56 -19.13
N THR A 27 1.96 10.95 -18.28
CA THR A 27 2.02 12.25 -17.58
C THR A 27 3.15 12.33 -16.56
N ILE A 28 3.66 11.19 -16.09
CA ILE A 28 4.70 11.11 -15.06
C ILE A 28 6.02 10.49 -15.57
N GLU A 29 6.11 10.19 -16.86
CA GLU A 29 7.27 9.54 -17.50
C GLU A 29 8.58 10.28 -17.28
N ALA A 30 8.57 11.62 -17.39
CA ALA A 30 9.76 12.44 -17.17
C ALA A 30 10.31 12.32 -15.73
N HIS A 31 9.45 12.03 -14.75
CA HIS A 31 9.88 11.78 -13.38
C HIS A 31 10.44 10.37 -13.23
N GLY A 32 9.79 9.38 -13.85
CA GLY A 32 10.22 7.98 -13.78
C GLY A 32 11.57 7.68 -14.43
N ALA A 33 11.94 8.46 -15.46
CA ALA A 33 13.24 8.37 -16.11
C ALA A 33 14.43 8.85 -15.23
N LYS A 34 14.16 9.50 -14.09
CA LYS A 34 15.20 9.90 -13.13
C LYS A 34 15.84 8.68 -12.48
N THR A 35 17.12 8.81 -12.16
CA THR A 35 17.90 7.76 -11.51
C THR A 35 17.76 7.83 -9.98
N ILE A 36 18.21 6.78 -9.31
CA ILE A 36 18.17 6.71 -7.83
C ILE A 36 19.01 7.85 -7.22
N SER A 37 20.13 8.22 -7.85
CA SER A 37 20.97 9.33 -7.39
C SER A 37 20.27 10.69 -7.43
N ASP A 38 19.18 10.81 -8.17
CA ASP A 38 18.39 12.05 -8.24
C ASP A 38 17.35 12.13 -7.10
N LEU A 39 17.05 11.01 -6.42
CA LEU A 39 16.02 10.97 -5.38
C LEU A 39 16.23 11.97 -4.23
N PRO A 40 17.46 12.17 -3.70
CA PRO A 40 17.68 13.16 -2.64
C PRO A 40 17.23 14.58 -3.02
N ASP A 41 17.44 14.97 -4.27
CA ASP A 41 17.16 16.32 -4.79
C ASP A 41 15.72 16.49 -5.28
N MET A 42 14.98 15.40 -5.43
CA MET A 42 13.57 15.43 -5.82
C MET A 42 12.66 15.85 -4.67
N THR A 43 11.62 16.61 -5.01
CA THR A 43 10.50 16.89 -4.09
C THR A 43 9.72 15.61 -3.78
N GLU A 44 8.97 15.60 -2.67
CA GLU A 44 8.15 14.45 -2.27
C GLU A 44 7.22 13.98 -3.39
N GLY A 45 6.55 14.91 -4.07
CA GLY A 45 5.65 14.58 -5.17
C GLY A 45 6.36 14.04 -6.41
N GLU A 46 7.58 14.50 -6.70
CA GLU A 46 8.39 13.89 -7.76
C GLU A 46 8.80 12.46 -7.42
N ARG A 47 9.14 12.19 -6.15
CA ARG A 47 9.48 10.83 -5.70
C ARG A 47 8.26 9.92 -5.74
N ALA A 48 7.08 10.41 -5.37
CA ALA A 48 5.82 9.68 -5.52
C ALA A 48 5.60 9.25 -6.99
N LYS A 49 5.70 10.20 -7.91
CA LYS A 49 5.59 9.94 -9.36
C LYS A 49 6.64 8.95 -9.85
N TRP A 50 7.88 9.06 -9.37
CA TRP A 50 8.95 8.12 -9.71
C TRP A 50 8.65 6.70 -9.22
N VAL A 51 8.12 6.53 -7.99
CA VAL A 51 7.72 5.23 -7.45
C VAL A 51 6.60 4.61 -8.30
N PHE A 52 5.54 5.38 -8.58
CA PHE A 52 4.41 4.90 -9.39
C PHE A 52 4.87 4.50 -10.78
N TRP A 53 5.64 5.35 -11.46
CA TRP A 53 6.12 5.05 -12.79
C TRP A 53 7.03 3.81 -12.80
N ASN A 54 7.97 3.67 -11.87
CA ASN A 54 8.87 2.51 -11.84
C ASN A 54 8.15 1.20 -11.49
N LEU A 55 7.14 1.23 -10.62
CA LEU A 55 6.29 0.06 -10.38
C LEU A 55 5.49 -0.35 -11.62
N HIS A 56 5.02 0.63 -12.41
CA HIS A 56 4.22 0.35 -13.60
C HIS A 56 5.05 -0.05 -14.83
N GLU A 57 6.14 0.65 -15.10
CA GLU A 57 6.90 0.53 -16.36
C GLU A 57 8.24 -0.20 -16.20
N ASN A 58 8.87 -0.15 -15.01
CA ASN A 58 10.21 -0.70 -14.76
C ASN A 58 10.26 -1.69 -13.57
N LEU A 59 9.21 -2.47 -13.37
CA LEU A 59 9.02 -3.30 -12.16
C LEU A 59 10.21 -4.20 -11.84
N ASP A 60 10.78 -4.86 -12.84
CA ASP A 60 11.87 -5.83 -12.63
C ASP A 60 13.17 -5.15 -12.20
N GLU A 61 13.49 -3.98 -12.74
CA GLU A 61 14.64 -3.17 -12.30
C GLU A 61 14.38 -2.57 -10.92
N PHE A 62 13.16 -2.07 -10.68
CA PHE A 62 12.78 -1.49 -9.40
C PHE A 62 12.86 -2.52 -8.27
N ARG A 63 12.46 -3.77 -8.51
CA ARG A 63 12.54 -4.86 -7.53
C ARG A 63 13.97 -5.21 -7.10
N LYS A 64 14.99 -4.91 -7.90
CA LYS A 64 16.40 -5.10 -7.50
C LYS A 64 16.81 -4.17 -6.35
N LEU A 65 16.01 -3.13 -6.09
CA LEU A 65 16.18 -2.18 -5.00
C LEU A 65 15.38 -2.56 -3.74
N GLU A 66 14.72 -3.73 -3.74
CA GLU A 66 13.90 -4.25 -2.64
C GLU A 66 12.97 -3.18 -2.02
N PRO A 67 12.13 -2.52 -2.84
CA PRO A 67 11.37 -1.36 -2.40
C PRO A 67 10.37 -1.73 -1.31
N THR A 68 10.41 -1.01 -0.20
CA THR A 68 9.42 -1.11 0.89
C THR A 68 8.68 0.21 1.05
N LEU A 69 7.35 0.21 0.90
CA LEU A 69 6.54 1.37 1.27
C LEU A 69 6.18 1.31 2.75
N ILE A 70 6.38 2.43 3.42
CA ILE A 70 6.18 2.58 4.86
C ILE A 70 5.19 3.71 5.08
N GLY A 71 3.98 3.37 5.53
CA GLY A 71 2.96 4.33 5.96
C GLY A 71 3.03 4.51 7.47
N GLN A 72 3.72 5.55 7.91
CA GLN A 72 3.80 5.89 9.34
C GLN A 72 2.44 6.45 9.79
N VAL A 73 1.76 5.75 10.70
CA VAL A 73 0.43 6.15 11.16
C VAL A 73 0.56 7.35 12.11
N MET A 74 -0.03 8.48 11.72
CA MET A 74 -0.03 9.73 12.44
C MET A 74 -1.32 9.96 13.23
N CYS A 75 -2.46 9.52 12.67
CA CYS A 75 -3.78 9.64 13.27
C CYS A 75 -4.62 8.42 12.93
N THR A 76 -5.52 8.03 13.84
CA THR A 76 -6.44 6.90 13.65
C THR A 76 -7.86 7.36 14.00
N GLN A 77 -8.83 7.02 13.15
CA GLN A 77 -10.25 7.19 13.38
C GLN A 77 -10.98 5.87 13.09
N LEU A 78 -11.82 5.42 14.03
CA LEU A 78 -12.74 4.30 13.82
C LEU A 78 -14.16 4.83 13.70
N THR A 79 -14.83 4.42 12.63
CA THR A 79 -16.25 4.64 12.41
C THR A 79 -16.95 3.30 12.50
N VAL A 80 -17.96 3.21 13.35
CA VAL A 80 -18.85 2.06 13.48
C VAL A 80 -20.23 2.49 13.04
N THR A 81 -20.72 1.90 11.95
CA THR A 81 -22.06 2.18 11.42
C THR A 81 -22.93 0.95 11.64
N ASP A 82 -24.04 1.13 12.34
CA ASP A 82 -25.08 0.13 12.46
C ASP A 82 -26.27 0.55 11.61
N GLY A 83 -26.69 -0.30 10.66
CA GLY A 83 -27.80 0.04 9.78
C GLY A 83 -28.07 -0.99 8.70
N LEU A 84 -29.13 -0.72 7.95
CA LEU A 84 -29.44 -1.44 6.72
C LEU A 84 -28.46 -1.01 5.64
N SER A 85 -27.57 -1.92 5.24
CA SER A 85 -26.68 -1.69 4.10
C SER A 85 -27.51 -1.63 2.83
N MET A 86 -27.55 -0.48 2.15
CA MET A 86 -28.25 -0.33 0.87
C MET A 86 -27.66 -1.21 -0.24
N ALA A 87 -26.40 -1.64 -0.10
CA ALA A 87 -25.73 -2.52 -1.06
C ALA A 87 -26.09 -4.00 -0.88
N SER A 88 -26.41 -4.43 0.35
CA SER A 88 -26.71 -5.84 0.65
C SER A 88 -28.13 -6.09 1.15
N GLU A 89 -28.92 -5.03 1.38
CA GLU A 89 -30.25 -5.04 1.99
C GLU A 89 -30.32 -5.81 3.31
N LYS A 90 -29.17 -5.92 3.99
CA LYS A 90 -29.02 -6.62 5.27
C LYS A 90 -28.67 -5.63 6.35
N MET A 91 -29.22 -5.87 7.52
CA MET A 91 -28.84 -5.17 8.74
C MET A 91 -27.47 -5.69 9.15
N SER A 92 -26.46 -4.84 9.10
CA SER A 92 -25.08 -5.23 9.38
C SER A 92 -24.35 -4.10 10.08
N MET A 93 -23.50 -4.49 11.04
CA MET A 93 -22.54 -3.59 11.65
C MET A 93 -21.30 -3.49 10.74
N GLU A 94 -21.03 -2.31 10.24
CA GLU A 94 -19.84 -2.01 9.44
C GLU A 94 -18.81 -1.25 10.27
N LYS A 95 -17.56 -1.69 10.21
CA LYS A 95 -16.42 -1.02 10.87
C LYS A 95 -15.47 -0.52 9.79
N ARG A 96 -15.22 0.79 9.80
CA ARG A 96 -14.24 1.44 8.92
C ARG A 96 -13.17 2.09 9.76
N ILE A 97 -11.92 1.85 9.39
CA ILE A 97 -10.74 2.45 10.02
C ILE A 97 -10.16 3.42 8.99
N ALA A 98 -10.05 4.69 9.37
CA ALA A 98 -9.33 5.70 8.61
C ALA A 98 -8.03 6.01 9.34
N LEU A 99 -6.89 5.83 8.68
CA LEU A 99 -5.58 6.21 9.18
C LEU A 99 -5.04 7.38 8.37
N THR A 100 -4.50 8.39 9.03
CA THR A 100 -3.67 9.40 8.34
C THR A 100 -2.23 8.94 8.42
N CYS A 101 -1.56 8.84 7.27
CA CYS A 101 -0.21 8.32 7.17
C CYS A 101 0.75 9.32 6.52
N ARG A 102 2.01 9.28 6.97
CA ARG A 102 3.14 9.81 6.20
C ARG A 102 3.84 8.66 5.50
N TRP A 103 3.97 8.77 4.18
CA TRP A 103 4.50 7.72 3.34
C TRP A 103 5.97 7.91 3.03
N HIS A 104 6.71 6.82 3.15
CA HIS A 104 8.12 6.74 2.76
C HIS A 104 8.31 5.54 1.84
N VAL A 105 9.22 5.68 0.88
CA VAL A 105 9.80 4.54 0.17
C VAL A 105 11.19 4.27 0.73
N ARG A 106 11.41 3.07 1.24
CA ARG A 106 12.73 2.59 1.62
C ARG A 106 13.26 1.70 0.50
N LEU A 107 14.50 1.96 0.08
CA LEU A 107 15.20 1.19 -0.93
C LEU A 107 16.43 0.55 -0.29
N ALA A 108 16.65 -0.74 -0.53
CA ALA A 108 17.83 -1.46 -0.07
C ALA A 108 18.76 -1.77 -1.26
N TYR A 109 20.02 -1.40 -1.11
CA TYR A 109 21.02 -1.57 -2.17
C TYR A 109 21.94 -2.74 -1.87
N THR A 110 21.71 -3.87 -2.53
CA THR A 110 22.48 -5.10 -2.33
C THR A 110 23.98 -4.92 -2.57
N SER A 111 24.39 -4.01 -3.45
CA SER A 111 25.81 -3.74 -3.72
C SER A 111 26.50 -2.80 -2.73
N TYR A 112 25.76 -2.06 -1.89
CA TYR A 112 26.34 -1.06 -0.96
C TYR A 112 25.98 -1.26 0.51
N GLN A 113 25.11 -2.23 0.85
CA GLN A 113 24.58 -2.43 2.21
C GLN A 113 24.01 -1.15 2.84
N ASN A 114 23.55 -0.22 2.01
CA ASN A 114 22.88 0.99 2.45
C ASN A 114 21.37 0.84 2.22
N GLU A 115 20.62 1.22 3.26
CA GLU A 115 19.18 1.41 3.19
C GLU A 115 18.92 2.91 3.34
N GLU A 116 18.15 3.46 2.41
CA GLU A 116 17.73 4.86 2.48
C GLU A 116 16.20 4.94 2.39
N ALA A 117 15.62 5.80 3.22
CA ALA A 117 14.19 6.07 3.24
C ALA A 117 13.93 7.49 2.75
N TYR A 118 13.05 7.60 1.76
CA TYR A 118 12.67 8.85 1.14
C TYR A 118 11.18 9.11 1.39
N GLN A 119 10.85 10.27 1.93
CA GLN A 119 9.45 10.69 2.03
C GLN A 119 8.86 10.90 0.63
N ILE A 120 7.68 10.33 0.40
CA ILE A 120 6.95 10.36 -0.89
C ILE A 120 5.57 11.02 -0.75
N GLY A 121 5.21 11.51 0.43
CA GLY A 121 3.99 12.28 0.64
C GLY A 121 3.24 11.91 1.90
N GLU A 122 2.01 12.40 1.99
CA GLU A 122 1.08 12.12 3.08
C GLU A 122 -0.21 11.52 2.50
N GLY A 123 -1.11 11.01 3.33
CA GLY A 123 -2.23 10.26 2.77
C GLY A 123 -3.22 9.68 3.77
N SER A 124 -4.26 9.05 3.24
CA SER A 124 -5.18 8.24 4.03
C SER A 124 -5.06 6.76 3.71
N VAL A 125 -5.32 5.94 4.72
CA VAL A 125 -5.53 4.50 4.61
C VAL A 125 -6.93 4.22 5.12
N ASP A 126 -7.83 3.86 4.20
CA ASP A 126 -9.22 3.54 4.49
C ASP A 126 -9.40 2.02 4.43
N LEU A 127 -9.62 1.42 5.59
CA LEU A 127 -9.74 -0.04 5.76
C LEU A 127 -11.13 -0.44 6.23
N THR A 128 -11.75 -1.35 5.51
CA THR A 128 -12.95 -2.05 5.96
C THR A 128 -12.57 -3.27 6.81
N VAL A 129 -13.19 -3.44 7.97
CA VAL A 129 -13.01 -4.67 8.78
C VAL A 129 -14.08 -5.68 8.39
N ALA A 130 -13.66 -6.79 7.78
CA ALA A 130 -14.56 -7.83 7.33
C ALA A 130 -13.89 -9.21 7.32
N ASN A 131 -14.65 -10.28 7.57
CA ASN A 131 -14.14 -11.66 7.52
C ASN A 131 -14.09 -12.22 6.09
N THR A 132 -14.70 -11.52 5.13
CA THR A 132 -14.70 -11.84 3.71
C THR A 132 -14.34 -10.59 2.93
N ILE A 133 -13.89 -10.76 1.67
CA ILE A 133 -13.58 -9.63 0.78
C ILE A 133 -14.82 -8.71 0.72
N PRO A 134 -14.68 -7.42 1.05
CA PRO A 134 -15.80 -6.49 1.02
C PRO A 134 -16.20 -6.18 -0.43
N THR A 135 -17.43 -5.74 -0.63
CA THR A 135 -17.93 -5.27 -1.94
C THR A 135 -17.43 -3.86 -2.28
N ASP A 136 -17.07 -3.08 -1.26
CA ASP A 136 -16.57 -1.72 -1.37
C ASP A 136 -15.36 -1.54 -0.41
N PRO A 137 -14.16 -1.18 -0.92
CA PRO A 137 -13.83 -1.00 -2.33
C PRO A 137 -13.87 -2.32 -3.13
N PRO A 138 -14.06 -2.28 -4.46
CA PRO A 138 -14.06 -3.48 -5.29
C PRO A 138 -12.65 -4.08 -5.37
N LEU A 139 -12.46 -5.25 -4.77
CA LEU A 139 -11.17 -5.95 -4.72
C LEU A 139 -11.28 -7.36 -5.32
N GLN A 140 -10.20 -7.81 -5.96
CA GLN A 140 -10.11 -9.15 -6.52
C GLN A 140 -9.72 -10.18 -5.47
N LYS A 141 -9.90 -11.46 -5.81
CA LYS A 141 -9.42 -12.56 -4.98
C LYS A 141 -7.90 -12.46 -4.80
N ASN A 142 -7.43 -12.56 -3.56
CA ASN A 142 -6.03 -12.40 -3.13
C ASN A 142 -5.50 -10.96 -3.12
N GLN A 143 -6.36 -9.96 -3.33
CA GLN A 143 -6.02 -8.57 -3.13
C GLN A 143 -6.48 -8.08 -1.75
N LYS A 144 -5.61 -7.34 -1.05
CA LYS A 144 -5.88 -6.75 0.25
C LYS A 144 -6.15 -5.25 0.19
N ALA A 145 -5.54 -4.57 -0.76
CA ALA A 145 -5.78 -3.16 -0.99
C ALA A 145 -5.36 -2.76 -2.40
N TYR A 146 -5.65 -1.52 -2.77
CA TYR A 146 -4.89 -0.79 -3.77
C TYR A 146 -4.50 0.58 -3.21
N MET A 147 -3.41 1.13 -3.74
CA MET A 147 -2.93 2.48 -3.47
C MET A 147 -3.06 3.30 -4.74
N ASP A 148 -3.65 4.48 -4.61
CA ASP A 148 -3.84 5.45 -5.68
C ASP A 148 -3.17 6.78 -5.32
N SER A 149 -2.81 7.54 -6.34
CA SER A 149 -2.27 8.89 -6.20
C SER A 149 -2.98 9.81 -7.18
N ASP A 150 -3.69 10.82 -6.67
CA ASP A 150 -4.23 11.86 -7.55
C ASP A 150 -3.15 12.88 -7.89
N ASN A 151 -2.25 12.48 -8.80
CA ASN A 151 -1.09 13.27 -9.21
C ASN A 151 -1.43 14.63 -9.83
N SER A 152 -2.68 14.80 -10.27
CA SER A 152 -3.17 16.00 -10.95
C SER A 152 -3.81 17.01 -10.01
N LEU A 153 -4.52 16.54 -8.98
CA LEU A 153 -5.14 17.42 -7.99
C LEU A 153 -4.21 17.67 -6.80
N TYR A 154 -3.50 16.64 -6.33
CA TYR A 154 -2.65 16.71 -5.15
C TYR A 154 -1.36 15.89 -5.34
N PRO A 155 -0.26 16.50 -5.82
CA PRO A 155 0.91 15.79 -6.34
C PRO A 155 1.72 14.98 -5.32
N ASN A 156 1.26 14.85 -4.08
CA ASN A 156 1.90 14.13 -2.98
C ASN A 156 0.87 13.56 -1.97
N GLN A 157 -0.41 13.42 -2.36
CA GLN A 157 -1.39 12.68 -1.57
C GLN A 157 -1.55 11.26 -2.10
N LEU A 158 -1.40 10.29 -1.19
CA LEU A 158 -1.53 8.86 -1.47
C LEU A 158 -2.72 8.30 -0.71
N TYR A 159 -3.58 7.55 -1.40
CA TYR A 159 -4.77 6.97 -0.82
C TYR A 159 -4.69 5.46 -0.91
N LEU A 160 -4.79 4.76 0.21
CA LEU A 160 -4.85 3.30 0.25
C LEU A 160 -6.25 2.88 0.64
N TYR A 161 -6.91 2.12 -0.23
CA TYR A 161 -8.22 1.54 0.04
C TYR A 161 -8.09 0.04 0.17
N GLY A 162 -8.53 -0.51 1.29
CA GLY A 162 -8.28 -1.91 1.60
C GLY A 162 -9.19 -2.52 2.64
N TRP A 163 -8.80 -3.71 3.10
CA TRP A 163 -9.54 -4.41 4.14
C TRP A 163 -8.63 -5.27 5.01
N VAL A 164 -9.08 -5.46 6.25
CA VAL A 164 -8.45 -6.35 7.23
C VAL A 164 -9.51 -7.27 7.83
N THR A 165 -9.07 -8.43 8.33
CA THR A 165 -9.98 -9.35 9.00
C THR A 165 -10.24 -8.91 10.43
N GLU A 166 -11.36 -9.35 11.02
CA GLU A 166 -11.68 -9.06 12.42
C GLU A 166 -10.57 -9.53 13.40
N PRO A 167 -9.92 -10.71 13.20
CA PRO A 167 -8.76 -11.09 14.00
C PRO A 167 -7.59 -10.10 13.90
N ILE A 168 -7.20 -9.70 12.69
CA ILE A 168 -6.11 -8.72 12.49
C ILE A 168 -6.46 -7.41 13.18
N TRP A 169 -7.70 -6.94 13.02
CA TRP A 169 -8.18 -5.73 13.70
C TRP A 169 -8.04 -5.83 15.23
N ASN A 170 -8.45 -6.96 15.81
CA ASN A 170 -8.37 -7.16 17.26
C ASN A 170 -6.93 -7.16 17.79
N GLU A 171 -5.96 -7.59 16.98
CA GLU A 171 -4.54 -7.52 17.31
C GLU A 171 -4.00 -6.08 17.26
N ILE A 172 -4.31 -5.34 16.19
CA ILE A 172 -3.68 -4.02 15.95
C ILE A 172 -4.36 -2.87 16.68
N LYS A 173 -5.66 -2.96 17.00
CA LYS A 173 -6.45 -1.81 17.51
C LYS A 173 -5.84 -1.20 18.78
N ASN A 174 -5.32 -2.02 19.68
CA ASN A 174 -4.74 -1.54 20.94
C ASN A 174 -3.48 -0.70 20.70
N HIS A 175 -2.74 -0.99 19.63
CA HIS A 175 -1.52 -0.28 19.27
C HIS A 175 -1.82 1.04 18.54
N LEU A 176 -2.85 1.04 17.68
CA LEU A 176 -3.30 2.24 16.97
C LEU A 176 -3.88 3.31 17.90
N TYR A 177 -4.51 2.91 19.01
CA TYR A 177 -5.03 3.82 20.03
C TYR A 177 -4.14 3.95 21.25
N SER A 178 -2.90 3.49 21.18
CA SER A 178 -2.00 3.55 22.34
C SER A 178 -1.71 5.00 22.71
N PRO A 179 -1.96 5.43 23.96
CA PRO A 179 -1.67 6.79 24.40
C PRO A 179 -0.17 7.04 24.62
N THR A 180 0.68 6.04 24.42
CA THR A 180 2.13 6.17 24.60
C THR A 180 2.76 6.92 23.43
N PRO A 181 3.38 8.10 23.68
CA PRO A 181 3.99 8.92 22.63
C PRO A 181 5.21 8.27 21.96
N ASN A 182 5.75 7.20 22.56
CA ASN A 182 6.95 6.49 22.06
C ASN A 182 6.61 5.24 21.24
N CYS A 183 5.33 4.88 21.13
CA CYS A 183 4.89 3.78 20.28
C CYS A 183 4.39 4.37 18.96
N HIS A 184 4.97 3.96 17.84
CA HIS A 184 4.40 4.23 16.52
C HIS A 184 3.98 2.91 15.89
N THR A 185 2.94 2.99 15.06
CA THR A 185 2.50 1.86 14.23
C THR A 185 2.77 2.25 12.80
N ASP A 186 3.47 1.38 12.08
CA ASP A 186 3.76 1.55 10.67
C ASP A 186 3.01 0.49 9.87
N LEU A 187 2.49 0.90 8.71
CA LEU A 187 2.03 0.00 7.67
C LEU A 187 3.19 -0.29 6.72
N ILE A 188 3.62 -1.54 6.65
CA ILE A 188 4.75 -1.98 5.84
C ILE A 188 4.22 -2.76 4.62
N LEU A 189 4.58 -2.30 3.43
CA LEU A 189 4.28 -2.96 2.17
C LEU A 189 5.61 -3.32 1.48
N ARG A 190 5.93 -4.61 1.49
CA ARG A 190 7.17 -5.12 0.90
C ARG A 190 7.06 -5.23 -0.62
N ASP A 191 8.20 -5.31 -1.30
CA ASP A 191 8.33 -5.39 -2.75
C ASP A 191 7.45 -6.48 -3.40
N ASN A 192 7.39 -7.65 -2.77
CA ASN A 192 6.62 -8.80 -3.25
C ASN A 192 5.11 -8.66 -3.02
N CYS A 193 4.67 -7.60 -2.36
CA CYS A 193 3.27 -7.27 -2.11
C CYS A 193 2.74 -6.20 -3.06
N LEU A 194 3.63 -5.51 -3.80
CA LEU A 194 3.31 -4.38 -4.67
C LEU A 194 3.23 -4.83 -6.12
N PHE A 195 2.08 -4.60 -6.76
CA PHE A 195 1.82 -5.02 -8.14
C PHE A 195 1.06 -3.92 -8.89
N PRO A 196 1.51 -3.47 -10.06
CA PRO A 196 0.74 -2.49 -10.84
C PRO A 196 -0.58 -3.09 -11.33
N VAL A 197 -1.64 -2.27 -11.36
CA VAL A 197 -2.91 -2.64 -12.03
C VAL A 197 -2.71 -2.49 -13.55
N LYS A 198 -2.30 -3.57 -14.24
CA LYS A 198 -2.12 -3.62 -15.71
C LYS A 198 -2.30 -5.02 -16.29
N ALA A 199 -2.45 -5.11 -17.61
CA ALA A 199 -2.46 -6.39 -18.33
C ALA A 199 -1.19 -7.20 -17.99
N GLY A 200 -1.39 -8.44 -17.53
CA GLY A 200 -0.34 -9.30 -16.97
C GLY A 200 -0.42 -9.51 -15.45
N PHE A 201 -1.05 -8.57 -14.72
CA PHE A 201 -1.40 -8.70 -13.30
C PHE A 201 -2.90 -8.85 -13.10
N GLY A 202 -3.51 -9.81 -13.80
CA GLY A 202 -4.98 -9.99 -13.85
C GLY A 202 -5.65 -10.34 -12.52
N PHE A 203 -4.90 -10.49 -11.43
CA PHE A 203 -5.46 -10.70 -10.09
C PHE A 203 -5.62 -9.40 -9.29
N VAL A 204 -5.27 -8.24 -9.86
CA VAL A 204 -5.35 -6.94 -9.18
C VAL A 204 -6.42 -6.06 -9.82
N ALA A 205 -7.35 -5.56 -9.01
CA ALA A 205 -8.31 -4.52 -9.39
C ALA A 205 -7.96 -3.17 -8.75
N GLY A 206 -8.45 -2.10 -9.37
CA GLY A 206 -8.30 -0.73 -8.88
C GLY A 206 -8.52 0.26 -10.02
N PRO A 207 -8.55 1.57 -9.72
CA PRO A 207 -8.51 2.60 -10.76
C PRO A 207 -7.27 2.44 -11.66
N PRO A 208 -7.35 2.83 -12.95
CA PRO A 208 -6.18 2.85 -13.81
C PRO A 208 -5.05 3.69 -13.19
N GLY A 209 -3.82 3.14 -13.17
CA GLY A 209 -2.65 3.81 -12.59
C GLY A 209 -2.45 3.60 -11.09
N SER A 210 -3.32 2.82 -10.44
CA SER A 210 -3.14 2.41 -9.05
C SER A 210 -2.20 1.21 -8.90
N ILE A 211 -1.68 1.04 -7.69
CA ILE A 211 -0.83 -0.07 -7.26
C ILE A 211 -1.68 -1.03 -6.43
N GLY A 212 -1.81 -2.27 -6.90
CA GLY A 212 -2.32 -3.40 -6.14
C GLY A 212 -1.46 -3.81 -4.97
N ILE A 213 -2.12 -4.21 -3.89
CA ILE A 213 -1.48 -4.69 -2.67
C ILE A 213 -2.07 -6.05 -2.30
N THR A 214 -1.23 -7.07 -2.21
CA THR A 214 -1.65 -8.44 -1.86
C THR A 214 -1.56 -8.74 -0.36
N ASN A 215 -0.80 -7.94 0.39
CA ASN A 215 -0.67 -8.09 1.84
C ASN A 215 -0.44 -6.73 2.53
N LEU A 216 -0.98 -6.60 3.75
CA LEU A 216 -0.82 -5.44 4.62
C LEU A 216 -0.16 -5.92 5.91
N GLU A 217 1.05 -5.43 6.21
CA GLU A 217 1.77 -5.77 7.44
C GLU A 217 1.76 -4.57 8.40
N PHE A 218 1.25 -4.75 9.61
CA PHE A 218 1.29 -3.72 10.65
C PHE A 218 2.46 -4.02 11.59
N CYS A 219 3.42 -3.11 11.63
CA CYS A 219 4.57 -3.20 12.52
C CYS A 219 4.43 -2.17 13.65
N VAL A 220 4.54 -2.64 14.89
CA VAL A 220 4.48 -1.77 16.08
C VAL A 220 5.88 -1.64 16.64
N SER A 221 6.39 -0.42 16.67
CA SER A 221 7.72 -0.09 17.16
C SER A 221 7.60 0.73 18.43
N SER A 222 8.11 0.18 19.53
CA SER A 222 8.21 0.90 20.80
C SER A 222 9.62 1.47 20.95
N HIS A 223 9.77 2.79 20.86
CA HIS A 223 11.04 3.46 21.14
C HIS A 223 11.28 3.57 22.65
N SER A 224 11.61 2.44 23.31
CA SER A 224 12.40 2.38 24.55
C SER A 224 12.50 0.96 25.14
N ALA A 225 13.19 0.02 24.47
CA ALA A 225 13.82 -1.16 25.11
C ALA A 225 14.63 -2.02 24.13
N GLU A 226 14.16 -2.20 22.89
CA GLU A 226 14.68 -3.25 22.01
C GLU A 226 16.03 -2.92 21.34
N ARG A 227 16.38 -1.63 21.19
CA ARG A 227 17.70 -1.25 20.67
C ARG A 227 18.88 -1.67 21.58
N ARG A 228 18.64 -1.99 22.86
CA ARG A 228 19.70 -2.48 23.77
C ARG A 228 19.79 -4.01 23.85
N SER A 229 18.75 -4.75 23.48
CA SER A 229 18.76 -6.22 23.58
C SER A 229 19.52 -6.85 22.41
N ASN A 230 19.30 -6.36 21.18
CA ASN A 230 19.87 -7.02 19.99
C ASN A 230 21.38 -6.82 19.79
N ARG A 231 22.03 -5.92 20.53
CA ARG A 231 23.51 -5.80 20.53
C ARG A 231 24.21 -6.67 21.57
N ARG A 232 23.47 -7.35 22.47
CA ARG A 232 24.06 -8.17 23.54
C ARG A 232 23.88 -9.67 23.37
N THR A 233 23.08 -10.13 22.40
CA THR A 233 22.81 -11.56 22.19
C THR A 233 23.51 -12.20 20.98
N GLU A 234 24.24 -11.44 20.15
CA GLU A 234 25.03 -11.98 19.02
C GLU A 234 26.55 -11.95 19.26
N THR A 235 27.01 -12.18 20.49
CA THR A 235 28.41 -12.57 20.71
C THR A 235 28.49 -13.75 21.69
N LEU A 236 29.07 -14.83 21.16
CA LEU A 236 29.55 -16.07 21.81
C LEU A 236 28.52 -17.19 22.01
N GLN A 237 28.42 -18.06 21.00
CA GLN A 237 28.55 -19.50 21.26
C GLN A 237 29.79 -20.02 20.54
N ARG A 238 30.69 -20.61 21.34
CA ARG A 238 31.77 -21.49 20.90
C ARG A 238 31.19 -22.86 20.56
#